data_AF-A0AA44Q6J7-F1
#
_entry.id   AF-A0AA44Q6J7-F1
#
_cell.length_a   1.000
_cell.length_b   1.000
_cell.length_c   1.000
_cell.angle_alpha   90.00
_cell.angle_beta   90.00
_cell.angle_gamma   90.00
#
_symmetry.space_group_name_H-M   'P 1'
#
loop_
_entity.id
_entity.type
_entity.pdbx_description
1 polymer ?
#
loop_
_entity_poly.entity_id
_entity_poly.type
_entity_poly.pdbx_seq_one_letter_code
_entity_poly.pdbx_strand_id
1 'polypeptide(L)'
;MKKILNNLSIFTIFLTTLIGCSNEVPKEFDLNQLTKVNVQLFIDGNSDNEIIITEEEKIKALREAFEKIDWEQDAKAEIAQKEDVKVSLFFTFDKNMPERLIEYFIWFNQGDASATIIDSEKNTYGTLGKIDAQTLKNRLLNN
;
A
#
# COMPACT_ATOMS: atom_id res chain seq x y z
N MET A 1 16.64 -65.12 -32.05
CA MET A 1 17.55 -65.13 -30.88
C MET A 1 17.99 -63.69 -30.60
N LYS A 2 17.77 -63.20 -29.36
CA LYS A 2 18.62 -62.30 -28.53
C LYS A 2 19.21 -61.04 -29.22
N LYS A 3 19.10 -59.79 -28.74
CA LYS A 3 18.88 -59.16 -27.41
C LYS A 3 18.49 -57.68 -27.72
N ILE A 4 17.41 -57.11 -27.19
CA ILE A 4 17.26 -56.35 -25.92
C ILE A 4 18.45 -55.41 -25.58
N LEU A 5 18.11 -54.13 -25.38
CA LEU A 5 18.57 -53.12 -24.39
C LEU A 5 18.71 -51.77 -25.12
N ASN A 6 18.28 -50.60 -24.63
CA ASN A 6 17.62 -50.11 -23.43
C ASN A 6 17.38 -48.59 -23.66
N ASN A 7 16.70 -47.93 -22.72
CA ASN A 7 16.36 -46.50 -22.59
C ASN A 7 14.99 -46.17 -23.17
N LEU A 8 13.89 -46.57 -22.51
CA LEU A 8 13.46 -46.12 -21.18
C LEU A 8 13.47 -44.59 -21.06
N SER A 9 12.30 -44.01 -21.32
CA SER A 9 11.73 -42.91 -20.55
C SER A 9 12.66 -41.72 -20.29
N ILE A 10 12.79 -40.81 -21.27
CA ILE A 10 13.07 -39.42 -20.92
C ILE A 10 11.74 -38.80 -20.49
N PHE A 11 11.49 -39.09 -19.22
CA PHE A 11 10.57 -38.48 -18.29
C PHE A 11 10.15 -37.06 -18.69
N THR A 12 8.88 -36.95 -19.04
CA THR A 12 7.94 -35.94 -18.54
C THR A 12 8.46 -35.15 -17.33
N ILE A 13 9.29 -34.14 -17.55
CA ILE A 13 9.65 -33.10 -16.56
C ILE A 13 9.43 -31.76 -17.27
N PHE A 14 8.16 -31.48 -17.58
CA PHE A 14 7.67 -30.12 -17.54
C PHE A 14 6.94 -29.98 -16.20
N LEU A 15 7.73 -30.16 -15.14
CA LEU A 15 7.29 -30.13 -13.76
C LEU A 15 7.13 -28.67 -13.36
N THR A 16 5.91 -28.16 -13.49
CA THR A 16 5.27 -27.26 -12.51
C THR A 16 6.10 -26.07 -11.99
N THR A 17 6.68 -25.23 -12.86
CA THR A 17 7.24 -23.92 -12.43
C THR A 17 6.28 -22.76 -12.68
N LEU A 18 5.02 -22.91 -12.28
CA LEU A 18 4.10 -21.78 -12.11
C LEU A 18 3.39 -21.92 -10.75
N ILE A 19 4.18 -22.11 -9.69
CA ILE A 19 3.81 -21.71 -8.34
C ILE A 19 4.73 -20.50 -8.05
N GLY A 20 4.25 -19.28 -7.87
CA GLY A 20 2.86 -18.86 -7.83
C GLY A 20 2.71 -17.37 -8.12
N CYS A 21 1.47 -16.99 -8.40
CA CYS A 21 1.01 -15.68 -8.00
C CYS A 21 1.07 -15.69 -6.46
N SER A 22 2.20 -15.26 -5.90
CA SER A 22 2.14 -14.75 -4.54
C SER A 22 1.25 -13.52 -4.63
N ASN A 23 0.11 -13.56 -3.96
CA ASN A 23 -0.77 -12.40 -3.84
C ASN A 23 -0.12 -11.29 -2.98
N GLU A 24 1.11 -11.50 -2.49
CA GLU A 24 1.87 -10.50 -1.78
C GLU A 24 2.24 -9.38 -2.75
N VAL A 25 1.57 -8.24 -2.60
CA VAL A 25 1.97 -6.97 -3.23
C VAL A 25 3.44 -6.74 -2.91
N PRO A 26 4.34 -6.69 -3.92
CA PRO A 26 5.72 -6.34 -3.67
C PRO A 26 5.75 -4.97 -2.98
N LYS A 27 6.28 -4.94 -1.75
CA LYS A 27 6.56 -3.69 -1.05
C LYS A 27 7.71 -3.00 -1.78
N GLU A 28 7.37 -2.33 -2.87
CA GLU A 28 8.33 -1.63 -3.74
C GLU A 28 9.03 -0.48 -3.02
N PHE A 29 8.47 -0.03 -1.90
CA PHE A 29 8.98 1.07 -1.10
C PHE A 29 9.26 0.62 0.33
N ASP A 30 10.46 0.90 0.79
CA ASP A 30 10.83 0.78 2.19
C ASP A 30 10.27 2.00 2.94
N LEU A 31 9.29 1.76 3.83
CA LEU A 31 8.68 2.82 4.64
C LEU A 31 9.72 3.57 5.49
N ASN A 32 10.88 2.97 5.79
CA ASN A 32 11.97 3.66 6.48
C ASN A 32 12.54 4.84 5.70
N GLN A 33 12.30 4.91 4.39
CA GLN A 33 12.74 6.01 3.52
C GLN A 33 11.73 7.15 3.42
N LEU A 34 10.55 7.03 4.05
CA LEU A 34 9.55 8.09 4.12
C LEU A 34 10.12 9.29 4.89
N THR A 35 10.21 10.45 4.27
CA THR A 35 10.80 11.67 4.88
C THR A 35 9.79 12.78 5.13
N LYS A 36 8.69 12.78 4.39
CA LYS A 36 7.66 13.82 4.47
C LYS A 36 6.30 13.24 4.10
N VAL A 37 5.26 13.73 4.76
CA VAL A 37 3.88 13.42 4.43
C VAL A 37 3.11 14.73 4.32
N ASN A 38 2.47 14.95 3.17
CA ASN A 38 1.48 16.01 3.02
C ASN A 38 0.08 15.41 3.18
N VAL A 39 -0.77 16.09 3.94
CA VAL A 39 -2.14 15.68 4.23
C VAL A 39 -3.08 16.75 3.72
N GLN A 40 -3.99 16.36 2.84
CA GLN A 40 -5.07 17.20 2.33
C GLN A 40 -6.40 16.61 2.80
N LEU A 41 -7.12 17.35 3.63
CA LEU A 41 -8.45 16.98 4.12
C LEU A 41 -9.51 17.51 3.15
N PHE A 42 -10.55 16.72 2.90
CA PHE A 42 -11.71 17.15 2.12
C PHE A 42 -12.94 17.24 3.00
N ILE A 43 -13.53 18.44 3.09
CA ILE A 43 -14.79 18.68 3.79
C ILE A 43 -15.79 19.19 2.76
N ASP A 44 -16.94 18.53 2.65
CA ASP A 44 -18.02 18.88 1.72
C ASP A 44 -17.57 19.06 0.26
N GLY A 45 -16.59 18.27 -0.18
CA GLY A 45 -16.07 18.31 -1.54
C GLY A 45 -14.97 19.33 -1.80
N ASN A 46 -14.69 20.24 -0.86
CA ASN A 46 -13.61 21.21 -0.95
C ASN A 46 -12.39 20.74 -0.16
N SER A 47 -11.20 21.00 -0.69
CA SER A 47 -9.97 20.77 0.07
C SER A 47 -9.81 21.86 1.12
N ASP A 48 -9.58 21.47 2.37
CA ASP A 48 -9.05 22.36 3.39
C ASP A 48 -7.54 22.61 3.15
N ASN A 49 -6.91 23.35 4.06
CA ASN A 49 -5.48 23.60 4.10
C ASN A 49 -4.66 22.30 4.09
N GLU A 50 -3.51 22.34 3.41
CA GLU A 50 -2.53 21.25 3.40
C GLU A 50 -1.72 21.27 4.69
N ILE A 51 -1.65 20.11 5.37
CA ILE A 51 -0.79 19.92 6.53
C ILE A 51 0.48 19.20 6.08
N ILE A 52 1.65 19.76 6.39
CA ILE A 52 2.95 19.17 6.08
C ILE A 52 3.55 18.59 7.35
N ILE A 53 3.85 17.29 7.33
CA ILE A 53 4.46 16.55 8.44
C ILE A 53 5.89 16.18 8.03
N THR A 54 6.87 16.61 8.83
CA THR A 54 8.30 16.31 8.61
C THR A 54 9.04 15.93 9.90
N GLU A 55 8.37 16.02 11.04
CA GLU A 55 8.95 15.69 12.35
C GLU A 55 9.21 14.19 12.44
N GLU A 56 10.44 13.81 12.77
CA GLU A 56 10.93 12.42 12.72
C GLU A 56 10.05 11.45 13.53
N GLU A 57 9.66 11.84 14.74
CA GLU A 57 8.79 11.02 15.60
C GLU A 57 7.40 10.79 14.99
N LYS A 58 6.85 11.81 14.32
CA LYS A 58 5.54 11.71 13.67
C LYS A 58 5.64 10.86 12.40
N ILE A 59 6.68 11.06 11.61
CA ILE A 59 6.97 10.24 10.43
C ILE A 59 7.14 8.77 10.83
N LYS A 60 7.89 8.48 11.90
CA LYS A 60 8.03 7.13 12.42
C LYS A 60 6.68 6.52 12.81
N ALA A 61 5.85 7.25 13.56
CA ALA A 61 4.52 6.78 13.92
C ALA A 61 3.61 6.53 12.70
N LEU A 62 3.76 7.32 11.63
CA LEU A 62 3.05 7.12 10.36
C LEU A 62 3.56 5.87 9.63
N ARG A 63 4.87 5.61 9.61
CA ARG A 63 5.42 4.36 9.05
C ARG A 63 4.80 3.14 9.74
N GLU A 64 4.79 3.12 11.06
CA GLU A 64 4.20 2.04 11.87
C GLU A 64 2.69 1.88 11.59
N ALA A 65 1.97 2.96 11.30
CA ALA A 65 0.55 2.90 10.93
C ALA A 65 0.35 2.36 9.51
N PHE A 66 1.15 2.81 8.54
CA PHE A 66 1.08 2.36 7.15
C PHE A 66 1.51 0.89 6.97
N GLU A 67 2.41 0.38 7.81
CA GLU A 67 2.82 -1.04 7.80
C GLU A 67 1.66 -2.01 8.08
N LYS A 68 0.62 -1.55 8.77
CA LYS A 68 -0.54 -2.35 9.16
C LYS A 68 -1.62 -2.43 8.09
N ILE A 69 -1.48 -1.67 6.99
CA ILE A 69 -2.44 -1.72 5.90
C ILE A 69 -2.38 -3.12 5.29
N ASP A 70 -3.53 -3.78 5.26
CA ASP A 70 -3.70 -5.05 4.56
C ASP A 70 -4.04 -4.76 3.10
N TRP A 71 -3.12 -5.08 2.20
CA TRP A 71 -3.21 -4.74 0.78
C TRP A 71 -3.71 -5.92 -0.04
N GLU A 72 -4.76 -5.68 -0.82
CA GLU A 72 -5.32 -6.61 -1.79
C GLU A 72 -5.11 -6.10 -3.23
N GLN A 73 -4.71 -7.01 -4.12
CA GLN A 73 -4.57 -6.74 -5.56
C GLN A 73 -5.91 -6.82 -6.29
N ASP A 74 -6.00 -6.16 -7.44
CA ASP A 74 -7.10 -6.27 -8.41
C ASP A 74 -8.50 -5.88 -7.90
N ALA A 75 -8.59 -5.22 -6.76
CA ALA A 75 -9.84 -4.67 -6.27
C ALA A 75 -10.15 -3.37 -7.03
N LYS A 76 -11.09 -3.44 -7.97
CA LYS A 76 -11.78 -2.24 -8.48
C LYS A 76 -12.63 -1.66 -7.35
N ALA A 77 -12.03 -0.84 -6.51
CA ALA A 77 -12.76 -0.06 -5.53
C ALA A 77 -13.47 1.09 -6.26
N GLU A 78 -14.67 0.82 -6.78
CA GLU A 78 -15.59 1.88 -7.22
C GLU A 78 -16.19 2.55 -5.98
N ILE A 79 -15.45 3.49 -5.39
CA ILE A 79 -15.96 4.31 -4.30
C ILE A 79 -16.62 5.54 -4.90
N ALA A 80 -17.95 5.58 -4.83
CA ALA A 80 -18.75 6.68 -5.38
C ALA A 80 -18.63 8.00 -4.60
N GLN A 81 -18.11 7.94 -3.37
CA GLN A 81 -17.93 9.08 -2.48
C GLN A 81 -16.50 9.64 -2.59
N LYS A 82 -16.36 10.96 -2.51
CA LYS A 82 -15.05 11.61 -2.41
C LYS A 82 -14.31 11.16 -1.15
N GLU A 83 -13.00 10.99 -1.26
CA GLU A 83 -12.10 10.66 -0.16
C GLU A 83 -12.20 11.66 0.99
N ASP A 84 -12.00 11.18 2.23
CA ASP A 84 -11.91 12.07 3.39
C ASP A 84 -10.55 12.76 3.39
N VAL A 85 -9.49 12.03 3.06
CA VAL A 85 -8.11 12.50 3.09
C VAL A 85 -7.34 12.00 1.88
N LYS A 86 -6.57 12.90 1.24
CA LYS A 86 -5.46 12.54 0.35
C LYS A 86 -4.16 12.72 1.12
N VAL A 87 -3.31 11.70 1.11
CA VAL A 87 -1.95 11.78 1.63
C VAL A 87 -0.94 11.61 0.51
N SER A 88 0.08 12.47 0.50
CA SER A 88 1.21 12.39 -0.42
C SER A 88 2.46 12.05 0.37
N LEU A 89 3.00 10.86 0.13
CA LEU A 89 4.14 10.28 0.83
C LEU A 89 5.39 10.50 -0.01
N PHE A 90 6.40 11.11 0.59
CA PHE A 90 7.64 11.47 -0.08
C PHE A 90 8.80 10.63 0.45
N PHE A 91 9.49 9.93 -0.44
CA PHE A 91 10.57 8.99 -0.11
C PHE A 91 11.91 9.45 -0.67
N THR A 92 12.93 9.47 0.18
CA THR A 92 14.31 9.77 -0.21
C THR A 92 15.19 8.53 -0.11
N PHE A 93 15.57 7.95 -1.25
CA PHE A 93 16.43 6.76 -1.32
C PHE A 93 17.93 7.13 -1.29
N ASP A 94 18.32 8.16 -2.06
CA ASP A 94 19.67 8.73 -2.13
C ASP A 94 19.50 10.25 -2.23
N LYS A 95 20.32 11.03 -1.49
CA LYS A 95 20.29 12.50 -1.51
C LYS A 95 20.54 13.09 -2.90
N ASN A 96 21.13 12.32 -3.81
CA ASN A 96 21.44 12.73 -5.18
C ASN A 96 20.37 12.29 -6.19
N MET A 97 19.33 11.57 -5.77
CA MET A 97 18.24 11.15 -6.63
C MET A 97 16.97 11.98 -6.37
N PRO A 98 16.07 12.12 -7.36
CA PRO A 98 14.78 12.72 -7.14
C PRO A 98 13.98 12.01 -6.04
N GLU A 99 13.27 12.81 -5.24
CA GLU A 99 12.28 12.32 -4.28
C GLU A 99 11.18 11.55 -5.02
N ARG A 100 10.79 10.40 -4.49
CA ARG A 100 9.67 9.62 -5.03
C ARG A 100 8.40 9.96 -4.28
N LEU A 101 7.29 10.06 -5.01
CA LEU A 101 5.99 10.38 -4.48
C LEU A 101 5.05 9.18 -4.61
N ILE A 102 4.27 8.91 -3.57
CA ILE A 102 3.13 7.98 -3.61
C ILE A 102 1.92 8.72 -3.05
N GLU A 103 0.78 8.55 -3.71
CA GLU A 103 -0.47 9.14 -3.26
C GLU A 103 -1.43 8.06 -2.78
N TYR A 104 -1.90 8.20 -1.53
CA TYR A 104 -3.00 7.41 -1.03
C TYR A 104 -4.26 8.26 -0.83
N PHE A 105 -5.39 7.71 -1.23
CA PHE A 105 -6.72 8.24 -0.97
C PHE A 105 -7.37 7.42 0.13
N ILE A 106 -7.85 8.07 1.19
CA ILE A 106 -8.29 7.42 2.42
C ILE A 106 -9.74 7.80 2.74
N TRP A 107 -10.55 6.79 3.02
CA TRP A 107 -11.90 6.89 3.56
C TRP A 107 -11.93 6.29 4.95
N PHE A 108 -12.39 7.04 5.93
CA PHE A 108 -12.64 6.57 7.29
C PHE A 108 -14.11 6.19 7.44
N ASN A 109 -14.40 4.91 7.25
CA ASN A 109 -15.74 4.36 7.18
C ASN A 109 -16.49 4.55 8.50
N GLN A 110 -17.53 5.40 8.52
CA GLN A 110 -18.27 5.69 9.77
C GLN A 110 -19.05 4.50 10.33
N GLY A 111 -19.42 3.53 9.48
CA GLY A 111 -20.27 2.40 9.88
C GLY A 111 -19.57 1.39 10.79
N ASP A 112 -18.38 0.94 10.40
CA ASP A 112 -17.58 -0.06 11.13
C ASP A 112 -16.31 0.55 11.77
N ALA A 113 -16.08 1.85 11.55
CA ALA A 113 -14.89 2.59 11.97
C ALA A 113 -13.58 2.05 11.36
N SER A 114 -13.64 1.28 10.27
CA SER A 114 -12.48 0.87 9.48
C SER A 114 -11.96 2.01 8.61
N ALA A 115 -10.84 1.79 7.93
CA ALA A 115 -10.41 2.66 6.85
C ALA A 115 -10.19 1.87 5.57
N THR A 116 -10.48 2.54 4.47
CA THR A 116 -10.20 2.09 3.12
C THR A 116 -9.16 3.02 2.51
N ILE A 117 -8.14 2.44 1.89
CA ILE A 117 -7.00 3.14 1.31
C ILE A 117 -6.87 2.71 -0.15
N ILE A 118 -6.72 3.66 -1.06
CA ILE A 118 -6.44 3.38 -2.47
C ILE A 118 -5.09 3.98 -2.84
N ASP A 119 -4.21 3.15 -3.39
CA ASP A 119 -3.07 3.60 -4.18
C ASP A 119 -3.51 3.65 -5.64
N SER A 120 -3.69 4.87 -6.16
CA SER A 120 -4.22 5.07 -7.52
C SER A 120 -3.21 4.71 -8.61
N GLU A 121 -1.91 4.79 -8.34
CA GLU A 121 -0.88 4.47 -9.33
C GLU A 121 -0.80 2.96 -9.55
N LYS A 122 -0.96 2.20 -8.47
CA LYS A 122 -0.91 0.73 -8.49
C LYS A 122 -2.26 0.08 -8.69
N ASN A 123 -3.35 0.85 -8.57
CA ASN A 123 -4.71 0.35 -8.56
C ASN A 123 -4.88 -0.77 -7.51
N THR A 124 -4.27 -0.59 -6.34
CA THR A 124 -4.36 -1.51 -5.20
C THR A 124 -5.22 -0.93 -4.10
N TYR A 125 -5.87 -1.84 -3.38
CA TYR A 125 -6.82 -1.54 -2.33
C TYR A 125 -6.25 -1.97 -0.99
N GLY A 126 -6.34 -1.11 0.01
CA GLY A 126 -5.86 -1.34 1.36
C GLY A 126 -6.98 -1.21 2.38
N THR A 127 -6.96 -2.02 3.42
CA THR A 127 -7.87 -1.87 4.56
C THR A 127 -7.13 -1.75 5.88
N LEU A 128 -7.75 -1.05 6.82
CA LEU A 128 -7.36 -1.05 8.23
C LEU A 128 -8.57 -1.37 9.09
N GLY A 129 -8.36 -2.28 10.05
CA GLY A 129 -9.32 -2.52 11.11
C GLY A 129 -9.51 -1.28 11.99
N LYS A 130 -10.59 -1.28 12.78
CA LYS A 130 -11.03 -0.12 13.59
C LYS A 130 -9.94 0.58 14.40
N ILE A 131 -9.13 -0.19 15.13
CA ILE A 131 -8.10 0.37 16.03
C ILE A 131 -7.00 1.06 15.23
N ASP A 132 -6.55 0.44 14.15
CA ASP A 132 -5.46 0.97 13.32
C ASP A 132 -5.94 2.13 12.44
N ALA A 133 -7.17 2.07 11.95
CA ALA A 133 -7.83 3.17 11.24
C ALA A 133 -7.93 4.44 12.10
N GLN A 134 -8.39 4.30 13.35
CA GLN A 134 -8.42 5.42 14.31
C GLN A 134 -7.03 5.94 14.64
N THR A 135 -6.06 5.04 14.78
CA THR A 135 -4.66 5.42 15.02
C THR A 135 -4.14 6.26 13.86
N LEU A 136 -4.30 5.80 12.61
CA LEU A 136 -3.87 6.52 11.43
C LEU A 136 -4.56 7.89 11.32
N LYS A 137 -5.89 7.95 11.52
CA LYS A 137 -6.65 9.21 11.52
C LYS A 137 -6.08 10.23 12.50
N ASN A 138 -5.82 9.80 13.73
CA ASN A 138 -5.27 10.68 14.76
C ASN A 138 -3.86 11.16 14.40
N ARG A 139 -3.00 10.31 13.83
CA ARG A 139 -1.65 10.70 13.41
C ARG A 139 -1.65 11.69 12.24
N LEU A 140 -2.64 11.62 11.35
CA LEU A 140 -2.75 12.52 10.21
C LEU A 140 -3.38 13.87 10.57
N LEU A 141 -4.38 13.88 11.46
CA LEU A 141 -5.23 15.06 11.69
C LEU A 141 -4.99 15.76 13.03
N ASN A 142 -4.52 15.05 14.06
CA ASN A 142 -4.25 15.61 15.39
C ASN A 142 -2.73 15.74 15.57
N ASN A 143 -2.16 16.74 14.89
CA ASN A 143 -0.73 17.05 14.87
C ASN A 143 -0.26 17.87 16.07
#